data_AF-U2B5A0-F1
#
_entry.id   AF-U2B5A0-F1
#
_cell.length_a   1.000
_cell.length_b   1.000
_cell.length_c   1.000
_cell.angle_alpha   90.00
_cell.angle_beta   90.00
_cell.angle_gamma   90.00
#
_symmetry.space_group_name_H-M   'P 1'
#
loop_
_entity.id
_entity.type
_entity.pdbx_description
1 polymer ?
#
loop_
_entity_poly.entity_id
_entity_poly.type
_entity_poly.pdbx_seq_one_letter_code
_entity_poly.pdbx_strand_id
1 'polypeptide(L)'
;MKRTFAALALSLSLPLQAASPTPLATLAVDPYWIALGHYETGKLGGWRSYVDDQAFFLAEAGASDPAAELAATLEALYQPAELGDRHPQCVYPARTRWLKERLALDDLPSPDCAEYRAWFADVNPHSTVLVFPAAYLNSPSSMFGHTLLRIDQADVDSHNTALLSYALNFGAFIEGDDNSILYAWRGLMGGYPGLFALVPYREKLSEYSRLENRDLWEYRLNLSPEETGRMVEHVWELKQVRFDYFFFDENCSYRLLELLEIARPGIELTEHFPITAIPTDTVRAVKDAGLIERIDYRPSRERELLGRAEPLGAAEKAWVL
;
A
#
# COMPACT_ATOMS: atom_id res chain seq x y z
N MET A 1 64.38 -11.14 49.53
CA MET A 1 64.12 -10.20 48.40
C MET A 1 64.34 -10.99 47.11
N LYS A 2 63.45 -11.19 46.15
CA LYS A 2 62.16 -10.60 45.75
C LYS A 2 61.43 -11.63 44.84
N ARG A 3 60.13 -11.81 45.10
CA ARG A 3 58.98 -11.84 44.15
C ARG A 3 58.92 -12.92 43.06
N THR A 4 58.14 -13.97 43.33
CA THR A 4 57.43 -14.79 42.34
C THR A 4 56.13 -14.08 41.92
N PHE A 5 55.92 -13.86 40.61
CA PHE A 5 54.67 -13.35 40.05
C PHE A 5 53.79 -14.55 39.65
N ALA A 6 52.63 -14.69 40.28
CA ALA A 6 51.56 -15.57 39.82
C ALA A 6 50.68 -14.79 38.83
N ALA A 7 50.64 -15.22 37.57
CA ALA A 7 49.72 -14.69 36.58
C ALA A 7 48.35 -15.37 36.76
N LEU A 8 47.38 -14.60 37.26
CA LEU A 8 45.98 -15.02 37.34
C LEU A 8 45.33 -14.74 35.98
N ALA A 9 45.01 -15.79 35.21
CA ALA A 9 44.20 -15.66 34.00
C ALA A 9 42.73 -15.45 34.40
N LEU A 10 42.25 -14.21 34.34
CA LEU A 10 40.82 -13.91 34.43
C LEU A 10 40.17 -14.25 33.08
N SER A 11 39.46 -15.37 33.04
CA SER A 11 38.50 -15.66 31.97
C SER A 11 37.27 -14.75 32.14
N LEU A 12 37.21 -13.67 31.37
CA LEU A 12 36.00 -12.86 31.20
C LEU A 12 35.03 -13.62 30.31
N SER A 13 34.14 -14.40 30.91
CA SER A 13 32.94 -14.91 30.24
C SER A 13 31.93 -13.76 30.12
N LEU A 14 31.83 -13.16 28.93
CA LEU A 14 30.73 -12.29 28.56
C LEU A 14 29.44 -13.14 28.58
N PRO A 15 28.37 -12.71 29.29
CA PRO A 15 27.10 -13.40 29.22
C PRO A 15 26.54 -13.22 27.80
N LEU A 16 26.41 -14.33 27.08
CA LEU A 16 25.66 -14.39 25.83
C LEU A 16 24.19 -14.12 26.20
N GLN A 17 23.71 -12.91 25.96
CA GLN A 17 22.33 -12.54 26.20
C GLN A 17 21.50 -13.19 25.08
N ALA A 18 20.98 -14.39 25.35
CA ALA A 18 19.97 -15.00 24.50
C ALA A 18 18.76 -14.06 24.46
N ALA A 19 18.38 -13.61 23.26
CA ALA A 19 17.14 -12.87 23.07
C ALA A 19 15.99 -13.73 23.62
N SER A 20 15.27 -13.21 24.62
CA SER A 20 14.08 -13.89 25.12
C SER A 20 13.02 -13.88 24.02
N PRO A 21 12.26 -14.97 23.83
CA PRO A 21 11.22 -15.01 22.82
C PRO A 21 10.23 -13.87 23.05
N THR A 22 9.97 -13.07 22.02
CA THR A 22 9.00 -11.97 22.07
C THR A 22 7.62 -12.55 22.41
N PRO A 23 6.97 -12.14 23.52
CA PRO A 23 5.66 -12.67 23.86
C PRO A 23 4.64 -12.34 22.77
N LEU A 24 3.80 -13.31 22.39
CA LEU A 24 2.74 -13.10 21.38
C LEU A 24 1.82 -11.92 21.74
N ALA A 25 1.54 -11.72 23.03
CA ALA A 25 0.76 -10.58 23.49
C ALA A 25 1.39 -9.21 23.17
N THR A 26 2.73 -9.14 23.06
CA THR A 26 3.43 -7.91 22.64
C THR A 26 3.31 -7.71 21.13
N LEU A 27 3.41 -8.79 20.35
CA LEU A 27 3.25 -8.73 18.89
C LEU A 27 1.81 -8.41 18.47
N ALA A 28 0.82 -8.85 19.23
CA ALA A 28 -0.60 -8.61 18.95
C ALA A 28 -0.99 -7.12 18.98
N VAL A 29 -0.18 -6.28 19.63
CA VAL A 29 -0.36 -4.82 19.70
C VAL A 29 0.79 -4.07 19.04
N ASP A 30 1.67 -4.76 18.31
CA ASP A 30 2.73 -4.13 17.54
C ASP A 30 2.09 -3.28 16.43
N PRO A 31 2.47 -2.00 16.26
CA PRO A 31 1.86 -1.12 15.27
C PRO A 31 1.84 -1.71 13.85
N TYR A 32 2.87 -2.49 13.49
CA TYR A 32 2.92 -3.11 12.18
C TYR A 32 1.87 -4.24 12.02
N TRP A 33 1.63 -5.02 13.07
CA TRP A 33 0.57 -6.02 13.07
C TRP A 33 -0.81 -5.38 12.98
N ILE A 34 -0.99 -4.30 13.74
CA ILE A 34 -2.20 -3.48 13.73
C ILE A 34 -2.47 -2.95 12.30
N ALA A 35 -1.43 -2.45 11.62
CA ALA A 35 -1.53 -1.98 10.24
C ALA A 35 -1.84 -3.11 9.24
N LEU A 36 -1.18 -4.27 9.34
CA LEU A 36 -1.46 -5.43 8.47
C LEU A 36 -2.90 -5.92 8.58
N GLY A 37 -3.52 -5.80 9.76
CA GLY A 37 -4.92 -6.14 9.97
C GLY A 37 -5.90 -4.98 9.77
N HIS A 38 -5.43 -3.81 9.37
CA HIS A 38 -6.23 -2.58 9.20
C HIS A 38 -7.05 -2.23 10.45
N TYR A 39 -6.47 -2.41 11.63
CA TYR A 39 -7.17 -2.22 12.90
C TYR A 39 -7.14 -0.76 13.37
N GLU A 40 -8.29 -0.27 13.84
CA GLU A 40 -8.45 0.96 14.59
C GLU A 40 -8.98 0.68 16.01
N THR A 41 -8.76 1.63 16.92
CA THR A 41 -9.39 1.57 18.24
C THR A 41 -10.83 2.05 18.15
N GLY A 42 -11.79 1.21 18.56
CA GLY A 42 -13.21 1.57 18.56
C GLY A 42 -13.53 2.73 19.50
N LYS A 43 -14.61 3.48 19.20
CA LYS A 43 -15.05 4.65 20.00
C LYS A 43 -15.35 4.35 21.48
N LEU A 44 -15.61 3.09 21.81
CA LEU A 44 -15.89 2.61 23.17
C LEU A 44 -14.73 1.76 23.75
N GLY A 45 -13.56 1.80 23.12
CA GLY A 45 -12.44 0.90 23.39
C GLY A 45 -12.53 -0.41 22.61
N GLY A 46 -11.43 -1.18 22.62
CA GLY A 46 -11.28 -2.41 21.84
C GLY A 46 -10.80 -2.15 20.41
N TRP A 47 -10.56 -3.23 19.67
CA TRP A 47 -10.09 -3.19 18.29
C TRP A 47 -11.24 -3.46 17.31
N ARG A 48 -11.16 -2.84 16.15
CA ARG A 48 -12.00 -3.12 14.99
C ARG A 48 -11.17 -2.97 13.73
N SER A 49 -11.28 -3.89 12.79
CA SER A 49 -10.68 -3.74 11.47
C SER A 49 -11.61 -2.96 10.53
N TYR A 50 -11.00 -2.21 9.63
CA TYR A 50 -11.67 -1.64 8.46
C TYR A 50 -11.98 -2.68 7.36
N VAL A 51 -11.43 -3.89 7.45
CA VAL A 51 -11.75 -4.96 6.52
C VAL A 51 -13.05 -5.63 6.96
N ASP A 52 -14.08 -5.57 6.11
CA ASP A 52 -15.39 -6.17 6.39
C ASP A 52 -15.53 -7.61 5.84
N ASP A 53 -14.60 -8.03 4.99
CA ASP A 53 -14.57 -9.39 4.46
C ASP A 53 -14.04 -10.39 5.49
N GLN A 54 -14.92 -11.24 6.02
CA GLN A 54 -14.53 -12.30 6.94
C GLN A 54 -13.49 -13.25 6.37
N ALA A 55 -13.42 -13.42 5.04
CA ALA A 55 -12.43 -14.28 4.40
C ALA A 55 -10.99 -13.76 4.52
N PHE A 56 -10.80 -12.48 4.89
CA PHE A 56 -9.47 -11.93 5.16
C PHE A 56 -8.88 -12.40 6.49
N PHE A 57 -9.71 -12.80 7.44
CA PHE A 57 -9.30 -13.22 8.78
C PHE A 57 -9.23 -14.73 8.89
N LEU A 58 -8.19 -15.23 9.56
CA LEU A 58 -8.05 -16.64 9.88
C LEU A 58 -8.79 -17.02 11.17
N ALA A 59 -8.92 -16.07 12.11
CA ALA A 59 -9.71 -16.24 13.32
C ALA A 59 -11.16 -15.77 13.11
N GLU A 60 -12.13 -16.47 13.70
CA GLU A 60 -13.55 -16.08 13.68
C GLU A 60 -13.78 -14.68 14.28
N ALA A 61 -13.04 -14.34 15.34
CA ALA A 61 -13.05 -13.02 15.97
C ALA A 61 -11.94 -12.08 15.42
N GLY A 62 -11.28 -12.45 14.32
CA GLY A 62 -10.08 -11.76 13.84
C GLY A 62 -10.31 -10.28 13.55
N ALA A 63 -11.48 -9.89 13.06
CA ALA A 63 -11.82 -8.49 12.78
C ALA A 63 -11.88 -7.59 14.03
N SER A 64 -11.99 -8.14 15.24
CA SER A 64 -12.07 -7.37 16.50
C SER A 64 -11.07 -7.79 17.57
N ASP A 65 -10.29 -8.84 17.31
CA ASP A 65 -9.27 -9.36 18.21
C ASP A 65 -7.96 -9.64 17.44
N PRO A 66 -7.05 -8.64 17.37
CA PRO A 66 -5.74 -8.82 16.75
C PRO A 66 -4.89 -9.92 17.38
N ALA A 67 -5.11 -10.25 18.67
CA ALA A 67 -4.38 -11.32 19.33
C ALA A 67 -4.88 -12.70 18.88
N ALA A 68 -6.19 -12.86 18.74
CA ALA A 68 -6.78 -14.07 18.17
C ALA A 68 -6.32 -14.27 16.71
N GLU A 69 -6.32 -13.21 15.90
CA GLU A 69 -5.86 -13.27 14.51
C GLU A 69 -4.37 -13.62 14.41
N LEU A 70 -3.53 -13.06 15.29
CA LEU A 70 -2.10 -13.37 15.34
C LEU A 70 -1.86 -14.84 15.64
N ALA A 71 -2.57 -15.37 16.65
CA ALA A 71 -2.45 -16.76 17.06
C ALA A 71 -2.93 -17.72 15.95
N ALA A 72 -4.09 -17.43 15.33
CA ALA A 72 -4.62 -18.21 14.22
C ALA A 72 -3.68 -18.15 12.99
N THR A 73 -3.12 -16.98 12.70
CA THR A 73 -2.12 -16.83 11.63
C THR A 73 -0.91 -17.72 11.90
N LEU A 74 -0.34 -17.65 13.10
CA LEU A 74 0.83 -18.44 13.46
C LEU A 74 0.56 -19.95 13.35
N GLU A 75 -0.58 -20.43 13.86
CA GLU A 75 -0.99 -21.83 13.70
C GLU A 75 -1.12 -22.23 12.23
N ALA A 76 -1.75 -21.37 11.42
CA ALA A 76 -1.98 -21.59 10.00
C ALA A 76 -0.67 -21.69 9.19
N LEU A 77 0.40 -20.99 9.60
CA LEU A 77 1.71 -21.07 8.91
C LEU A 77 2.35 -22.47 8.97
N TYR A 78 1.95 -23.32 9.92
CA TYR A 78 2.45 -24.69 10.10
C TYR A 78 1.56 -25.77 9.45
N GLN A 79 0.57 -25.37 8.65
CA GLN A 79 -0.26 -26.32 7.90
C GLN A 79 0.58 -27.12 6.87
N PRO A 80 0.06 -28.25 6.34
CA PRO A 80 0.81 -29.08 5.40
C PRO A 80 1.14 -28.36 4.08
N ALA A 81 2.39 -28.47 3.61
CA ALA A 81 2.88 -27.81 2.41
C ALA A 81 2.13 -28.21 1.12
N GLU A 82 1.46 -29.36 1.13
CA GLU A 82 0.66 -29.92 0.03
C GLU A 82 -0.55 -29.05 -0.34
N LEU A 83 -0.90 -28.05 0.48
CA LEU A 83 -1.91 -27.06 0.15
C LEU A 83 -1.51 -26.17 -1.05
N GLY A 84 -0.22 -26.09 -1.39
CA GLY A 84 0.29 -25.29 -2.52
C GLY A 84 -0.07 -23.82 -2.38
N ASP A 85 -0.58 -23.20 -3.45
CA ASP A 85 -0.99 -21.78 -3.47
C ASP A 85 -2.08 -21.43 -2.44
N ARG A 86 -2.83 -22.42 -1.94
CA ARG A 86 -3.83 -22.21 -0.87
C ARG A 86 -3.22 -22.21 0.53
N HIS A 87 -1.93 -22.50 0.65
CA HIS A 87 -1.24 -22.49 1.93
C HIS A 87 -1.24 -21.08 2.53
N PRO A 88 -1.45 -20.90 3.85
CA PRO A 88 -1.48 -19.57 4.48
C PRO A 88 -0.23 -18.72 4.23
N GLN A 89 0.96 -19.33 4.12
CA GLN A 89 2.18 -18.64 3.71
C GLN A 89 2.12 -18.01 2.29
N CYS A 90 1.34 -18.60 1.38
CA CYS A 90 1.17 -18.11 0.01
C CYS A 90 0.03 -17.08 -0.09
N VAL A 91 -0.99 -17.19 0.77
CA VAL A 91 -2.11 -16.24 0.85
C VAL A 91 -1.69 -14.97 1.61
N TYR A 92 -0.89 -15.11 2.67
CA TYR A 92 -0.44 -14.04 3.55
C TYR A 92 1.09 -13.87 3.59
N PRO A 93 1.75 -13.55 2.46
CA PRO A 93 3.20 -13.41 2.41
C PRO A 93 3.74 -12.28 3.29
N ALA A 94 3.04 -11.15 3.44
CA ALA A 94 3.49 -10.04 4.27
C ALA A 94 3.41 -10.38 5.76
N ARG A 95 2.30 -11.01 6.21
CA ARG A 95 2.16 -11.53 7.59
C ARG A 95 3.20 -12.60 7.87
N THR A 96 3.43 -13.50 6.92
CA THR A 96 4.41 -14.60 7.01
C THR A 96 5.83 -14.06 7.17
N ARG A 97 6.24 -13.14 6.28
CA ARG A 97 7.58 -12.51 6.34
C ARG A 97 7.80 -11.85 7.69
N TRP A 98 6.83 -11.05 8.14
CA TRP A 98 6.94 -10.34 9.41
C TRP A 98 7.00 -11.27 10.63
N LEU A 99 6.13 -12.29 10.71
CA LEU A 99 6.16 -13.27 11.80
C LEU A 99 7.46 -14.08 11.81
N LYS A 100 7.93 -14.49 10.63
CA LYS A 100 9.20 -15.20 10.48
C LYS A 100 10.37 -14.37 11.02
N GLU A 101 10.42 -13.08 10.70
CA GLU A 101 11.43 -12.15 11.22
C GLU A 101 11.30 -11.92 12.74
N ARG A 102 10.09 -11.67 13.25
CA ARG A 102 9.86 -11.29 14.65
C ARG A 102 10.01 -12.43 15.64
N LEU A 103 9.76 -13.67 15.20
CA LEU A 103 9.83 -14.87 16.03
C LEU A 103 11.00 -15.79 15.67
N ALA A 104 11.80 -15.45 14.66
CA ALA A 104 12.88 -16.28 14.13
C ALA A 104 12.41 -17.71 13.78
N LEU A 105 11.32 -17.79 12.99
CA LEU A 105 10.71 -19.08 12.62
C LEU A 105 11.52 -19.76 11.52
N ASP A 106 12.36 -20.72 11.91
CA ASP A 106 13.26 -21.45 11.00
C ASP A 106 12.73 -22.84 10.60
N ASP A 107 11.59 -23.26 11.13
CA ASP A 107 11.01 -24.60 10.98
C ASP A 107 9.68 -24.63 10.22
N LEU A 108 9.33 -23.53 9.54
CA LEU A 108 8.11 -23.45 8.73
C LEU A 108 8.14 -24.44 7.55
N PRO A 109 7.01 -25.06 7.21
CA PRO A 109 6.87 -25.85 5.99
C PRO A 109 7.15 -25.00 4.75
N SER A 110 7.58 -25.62 3.65
CA SER A 110 7.93 -24.92 2.40
C SER A 110 6.91 -25.23 1.29
N PRO A 111 5.72 -24.59 1.31
CA PRO A 111 4.73 -24.76 0.26
C PRO A 111 5.20 -24.16 -1.07
N ASP A 112 4.67 -24.70 -2.17
CA ASP A 112 4.91 -24.12 -3.50
C ASP A 112 3.92 -22.99 -3.79
N CYS A 113 4.35 -21.74 -3.54
CA CYS A 113 3.56 -20.53 -3.84
C CYS A 113 3.76 -20.06 -5.30
N ALA A 114 3.42 -20.91 -6.27
CA ALA A 114 3.64 -20.65 -7.68
C ALA A 114 2.93 -19.39 -8.19
N GLU A 115 1.66 -19.19 -7.83
CA GLU A 115 0.87 -18.04 -8.24
C GLU A 115 1.42 -16.73 -7.68
N TYR A 116 1.71 -16.70 -6.37
CA TYR A 116 2.28 -15.52 -5.71
C TYR A 116 3.66 -15.18 -6.29
N ARG A 117 4.56 -16.17 -6.46
CA ARG A 117 5.89 -15.91 -7.03
C ARG A 117 5.82 -15.39 -8.46
N ALA A 118 4.94 -15.95 -9.29
CA ALA A 118 4.76 -15.48 -10.66
C ALA A 118 4.22 -14.04 -10.69
N TRP A 119 3.21 -13.75 -9.87
CA TRP A 119 2.63 -12.42 -9.76
C TRP A 119 3.63 -11.38 -9.24
N PHE A 120 4.34 -11.67 -8.16
CA PHE A 120 5.30 -10.74 -7.56
C PHE A 120 6.49 -10.48 -8.49
N ALA A 121 6.94 -11.50 -9.22
CA ALA A 121 8.00 -11.37 -10.23
C ALA A 121 7.55 -10.56 -11.46
N ASP A 122 6.26 -10.61 -11.83
CA ASP A 122 5.71 -9.80 -12.92
C ASP A 122 5.55 -8.32 -12.52
N VAL A 123 5.09 -8.05 -11.30
CA VAL A 123 5.03 -6.69 -10.73
C VAL A 123 6.44 -6.12 -10.58
N ASN A 124 7.40 -6.95 -10.15
CA ASN A 124 8.83 -6.61 -9.96
C ASN A 124 9.03 -5.28 -9.22
N PRO A 125 8.51 -5.16 -7.99
CA PRO A 125 8.49 -3.89 -7.26
C PRO A 125 9.90 -3.40 -6.92
N HIS A 126 10.24 -2.18 -7.36
CA HIS A 126 11.54 -1.57 -7.07
C HIS A 126 11.44 -0.14 -6.51
N SER A 127 10.51 0.67 -7.01
CA SER A 127 10.29 2.02 -6.46
C SER A 127 8.83 2.44 -6.53
N THR A 128 8.47 3.46 -5.75
CA THR A 128 7.09 3.94 -5.63
C THR A 128 6.99 5.42 -5.96
N VAL A 129 5.96 5.78 -6.72
CA VAL A 129 5.62 7.17 -7.04
C VAL A 129 4.19 7.44 -6.64
N LEU A 130 3.97 8.45 -5.81
CA LEU A 130 2.63 8.95 -5.53
C LEU A 130 2.21 9.86 -6.69
N VAL A 131 1.16 9.49 -7.42
CA VAL A 131 0.63 10.27 -8.54
C VAL A 131 -0.64 10.99 -8.11
N PHE A 132 -0.68 12.29 -8.36
CA PHE A 132 -1.81 13.17 -8.08
C PHE A 132 -2.32 13.81 -9.38
N PRO A 133 -3.40 13.28 -9.98
CA PRO A 133 -4.12 13.95 -11.03
C PRO A 133 -4.85 15.19 -10.49
N ALA A 134 -4.69 16.33 -11.16
CA ALA A 134 -5.34 17.57 -10.77
C ALA A 134 -6.89 17.45 -10.80
N ALA A 135 -7.55 18.31 -10.03
CA ALA A 135 -9.01 18.38 -9.96
C ALA A 135 -9.65 18.56 -11.35
N TYR A 136 -10.73 17.82 -11.61
CA TYR A 136 -11.51 17.94 -12.84
C TYR A 136 -12.96 18.24 -12.50
N LEU A 137 -13.35 19.47 -12.79
CA LEU A 137 -14.64 20.02 -12.38
C LEU A 137 -15.83 19.39 -13.13
N ASN A 138 -15.59 18.71 -14.25
CA ASN A 138 -16.64 18.13 -15.08
C ASN A 138 -17.07 16.71 -14.63
N SER A 139 -16.48 16.15 -13.57
CA SER A 139 -16.90 14.88 -12.97
C SER A 139 -16.97 14.99 -11.44
N PRO A 140 -18.17 14.86 -10.81
CA PRO A 140 -18.33 14.97 -9.36
C PRO A 140 -17.42 14.05 -8.53
N SER A 141 -17.15 12.84 -9.03
CA SER A 141 -16.27 11.86 -8.37
C SER A 141 -14.79 12.23 -8.44
N SER A 142 -14.41 13.27 -9.20
CA SER A 142 -13.03 13.70 -9.39
C SER A 142 -12.81 15.21 -9.24
N MET A 143 -13.84 15.92 -8.77
CA MET A 143 -13.80 17.37 -8.52
C MET A 143 -12.72 17.78 -7.53
N PHE A 144 -12.30 16.87 -6.64
CA PHE A 144 -11.29 17.13 -5.61
C PHE A 144 -9.91 16.53 -5.94
N GLY A 145 -9.75 15.95 -7.14
CA GLY A 145 -8.61 15.10 -7.46
C GLY A 145 -8.68 13.75 -6.73
N HIS A 146 -7.69 12.91 -6.97
CA HIS A 146 -7.49 11.65 -6.25
C HIS A 146 -6.00 11.33 -6.25
N THR A 147 -5.58 10.30 -5.53
CA THR A 147 -4.21 9.81 -5.59
C THR A 147 -4.19 8.34 -5.98
N LEU A 148 -3.08 7.91 -6.57
CA LEU A 148 -2.75 6.51 -6.85
C LEU A 148 -1.26 6.31 -6.64
N LEU A 149 -0.84 5.09 -6.34
CA LEU A 149 0.58 4.74 -6.28
C LEU A 149 0.98 4.07 -7.58
N ARG A 150 2.06 4.52 -8.21
CA ARG A 150 2.71 3.82 -9.32
C ARG A 150 3.86 3.01 -8.76
N ILE A 151 3.87 1.71 -9.06
CA ILE A 151 4.92 0.77 -8.70
C ILE A 151 5.79 0.55 -9.94
N ASP A 152 7.04 0.98 -9.83
CA ASP A 152 8.01 1.00 -10.90
C ASP A 152 9.01 -0.15 -10.74
N GLN A 153 9.41 -0.73 -11.87
CA GLN A 153 10.50 -1.71 -11.95
C GLN A 153 11.87 -1.00 -11.95
N ALA A 154 12.94 -1.75 -11.73
CA ALA A 154 14.31 -1.21 -11.60
C ALA A 154 14.78 -0.41 -12.84
N ASP A 155 14.27 -0.74 -14.03
CA ASP A 155 14.66 -0.16 -15.29
C ASP A 155 13.74 0.97 -15.77
N VAL A 156 12.84 1.49 -14.91
CA VAL A 156 11.82 2.50 -15.25
C VAL A 156 12.39 3.75 -15.94
N ASP A 157 13.58 4.19 -15.52
CA ASP A 157 14.25 5.38 -16.05
C ASP A 157 14.96 5.09 -17.39
N SER A 158 14.96 3.84 -17.85
CA SER A 158 15.49 3.43 -19.15
C SER A 158 14.36 3.32 -20.18
N HIS A 159 14.56 3.85 -21.39
CA HIS A 159 13.70 3.61 -22.56
C HIS A 159 12.19 3.91 -22.41
N ASN A 160 11.77 4.80 -21.49
CA ASN A 160 10.36 5.12 -21.21
C ASN A 160 9.52 3.90 -20.78
N THR A 161 10.09 2.97 -20.01
CA THR A 161 9.38 1.78 -19.51
C THR A 161 8.35 2.06 -18.41
N ALA A 162 8.16 3.33 -17.99
CA ALA A 162 7.07 3.72 -17.08
C ALA A 162 5.66 3.27 -17.52
N LEU A 163 5.44 2.95 -18.80
CA LEU A 163 4.19 2.35 -19.28
C LEU A 163 4.01 0.87 -18.88
N LEU A 164 5.09 0.20 -18.51
CA LEU A 164 5.13 -1.18 -18.01
C LEU A 164 4.92 -1.25 -16.49
N SER A 165 4.96 -0.10 -15.81
CA SER A 165 4.68 0.01 -14.38
C SER A 165 3.23 -0.38 -14.04
N TYR A 166 2.98 -0.62 -12.77
CA TYR A 166 1.65 -0.90 -12.24
C TYR A 166 1.07 0.31 -11.49
N ALA A 167 -0.22 0.56 -11.64
CA ALA A 167 -0.99 1.52 -10.88
C ALA A 167 -1.76 0.80 -9.79
N LEU A 168 -1.54 1.20 -8.55
CA LEU A 168 -2.28 0.78 -7.38
C LEU A 168 -3.28 1.87 -7.00
N ASN A 169 -4.55 1.52 -7.00
CA ASN A 169 -5.64 2.40 -6.61
C ASN A 169 -6.63 1.67 -5.69
N PHE A 170 -7.37 2.45 -4.90
CA PHE A 170 -8.49 1.96 -4.13
C PHE A 170 -9.77 2.62 -4.65
N GLY A 171 -10.83 1.84 -4.88
CA GLY A 171 -12.06 2.40 -5.42
C GLY A 171 -13.26 1.48 -5.28
N ALA A 172 -14.44 2.06 -5.47
CA ALA A 172 -15.69 1.31 -5.46
C ALA A 172 -15.72 0.30 -6.62
N PHE A 173 -15.98 -0.96 -6.31
CA PHE A 173 -16.23 -2.00 -7.31
C PHE A 173 -17.70 -2.02 -7.68
N ILE A 174 -17.99 -1.95 -8.98
CA ILE A 174 -19.34 -1.96 -9.54
C ILE A 174 -19.48 -3.21 -10.41
N GLU A 175 -20.37 -4.12 -10.00
CA GLU A 175 -20.80 -5.21 -10.88
C GLU A 175 -21.80 -4.67 -11.90
N GLY A 176 -21.34 -4.47 -13.15
CA GLY A 176 -22.20 -4.10 -14.29
C GLY A 176 -22.14 -2.64 -14.74
N ASP A 177 -22.71 -2.40 -15.93
CA ASP A 177 -22.68 -1.17 -16.75
C ASP A 177 -23.60 -0.04 -16.21
N ASP A 178 -23.64 0.21 -14.89
CA ASP A 178 -24.60 1.17 -14.32
C ASP A 178 -24.06 2.62 -14.29
N ASN A 179 -24.15 3.29 -15.44
CA ASN A 179 -23.85 4.70 -15.67
C ASN A 179 -25.02 5.64 -15.28
N SER A 180 -25.31 5.84 -13.98
CA SER A 180 -26.38 6.80 -13.61
C SER A 180 -26.09 7.61 -12.36
N ILE A 181 -26.72 8.79 -12.25
CA ILE A 181 -26.66 9.75 -11.12
C ILE A 181 -26.96 9.12 -9.73
N LEU A 182 -27.57 7.94 -9.67
CA LEU A 182 -27.66 7.11 -8.45
C LEU A 182 -26.27 6.73 -7.88
N TYR A 183 -25.24 6.65 -8.73
CA TYR A 183 -23.81 6.43 -8.44
C TYR A 183 -23.24 7.48 -7.49
N ALA A 184 -23.48 8.76 -7.75
CA ALA A 184 -22.97 9.83 -6.91
C ALA A 184 -23.61 9.77 -5.51
N TRP A 185 -24.93 9.58 -5.44
CA TRP A 185 -25.65 9.52 -4.16
C TRP A 185 -25.33 8.27 -3.32
N ARG A 186 -25.17 7.09 -3.94
CA ARG A 186 -24.80 5.84 -3.23
C ARG A 186 -23.32 5.78 -2.89
N GLY A 187 -22.44 6.32 -3.74
CA GLY A 187 -21.03 6.49 -3.41
C GLY A 187 -20.84 7.41 -2.20
N LEU A 188 -21.58 8.51 -2.12
CA LEU A 188 -21.56 9.46 -1.00
C LEU A 188 -22.07 8.88 0.34
N MET A 189 -22.77 7.73 0.34
CA MET A 189 -23.44 7.15 1.52
C MET A 189 -22.98 5.75 1.92
N GLY A 190 -21.90 5.19 1.36
CA GLY A 190 -21.41 3.86 1.80
C GLY A 190 -21.90 2.65 1.00
N GLY A 191 -22.47 2.84 -0.20
CA GLY A 191 -23.29 1.80 -0.86
C GLY A 191 -22.56 0.78 -1.77
N TYR A 192 -21.23 0.81 -1.87
CA TYR A 192 -20.46 -0.09 -2.75
C TYR A 192 -19.23 -0.66 -2.02
N PRO A 193 -18.83 -1.91 -2.28
CA PRO A 193 -17.59 -2.44 -1.72
C PRO A 193 -16.37 -1.74 -2.33
N GLY A 194 -15.46 -1.25 -1.50
CA GLY A 194 -14.15 -0.75 -1.89
C GLY A 194 -13.16 -1.90 -2.06
N LEU A 195 -12.33 -1.84 -3.09
CA LEU A 195 -11.28 -2.83 -3.37
C LEU A 195 -9.96 -2.12 -3.73
N PHE A 196 -8.84 -2.73 -3.33
CA PHE A 196 -7.55 -2.42 -3.92
C PHE A 196 -7.42 -3.09 -5.29
N ALA A 197 -6.92 -2.34 -6.26
CA ALA A 197 -6.66 -2.83 -7.61
C ALA A 197 -5.25 -2.45 -8.03
N LEU A 198 -4.48 -3.45 -8.48
CA LEU A 198 -3.19 -3.27 -9.12
C LEU A 198 -3.37 -3.55 -10.62
N VAL A 199 -3.28 -2.51 -11.45
CA VAL A 199 -3.56 -2.58 -12.90
C VAL A 199 -2.42 -1.99 -13.72
N PRO A 200 -2.22 -2.37 -15.00
CA PRO A 200 -1.17 -1.79 -15.82
C PRO A 200 -1.30 -0.25 -15.93
N TYR A 201 -0.22 0.48 -15.64
CA TYR A 201 -0.23 1.95 -15.57
C TYR A 201 -0.60 2.61 -16.91
N ARG A 202 -0.24 1.98 -18.04
CA ARG A 202 -0.62 2.46 -19.38
C ARG A 202 -2.13 2.65 -19.55
N GLU A 203 -2.95 1.78 -18.95
CA GLU A 203 -4.41 1.86 -19.04
C GLU A 203 -4.91 3.11 -18.31
N LYS A 204 -4.42 3.34 -17.08
CA LYS A 204 -4.74 4.54 -16.28
C LYS A 204 -4.22 5.82 -16.91
N LEU A 205 -3.03 5.79 -17.50
CA LEU A 205 -2.46 6.95 -18.18
C LEU A 205 -3.30 7.36 -19.40
N SER A 206 -3.83 6.39 -20.13
CA SER A 206 -4.74 6.63 -21.26
C SER A 206 -6.03 7.29 -20.79
N GLU A 207 -6.61 6.83 -19.69
CA GLU A 207 -7.81 7.40 -19.07
C GLU A 207 -7.59 8.88 -18.74
N TYR A 208 -6.57 9.21 -17.93
CA TYR A 208 -6.32 10.58 -17.47
C TYR A 208 -5.85 11.54 -18.56
N SER A 209 -4.95 11.09 -19.44
CA SER A 209 -4.34 11.95 -20.46
C SER A 209 -5.26 12.17 -21.66
N ARG A 210 -6.05 11.16 -22.07
CA ARG A 210 -6.85 11.23 -23.31
C ARG A 210 -8.33 11.49 -23.07
N LEU A 211 -8.90 11.00 -21.97
CA LEU A 211 -10.33 11.18 -21.70
C LEU A 211 -10.59 12.41 -20.82
N GLU A 212 -9.69 12.68 -19.87
CA GLU A 212 -9.94 13.72 -18.87
C GLU A 212 -9.08 14.99 -19.03
N ASN A 213 -8.07 14.98 -19.90
CA ASN A 213 -7.16 16.11 -20.15
C ASN A 213 -6.58 16.73 -18.85
N ARG A 214 -6.08 15.90 -17.93
CA ARG A 214 -5.54 16.36 -16.65
C ARG A 214 -4.02 16.47 -16.62
N ASP A 215 -3.56 17.48 -15.91
CA ASP A 215 -2.18 17.58 -15.44
C ASP A 215 -1.95 16.54 -14.33
N LEU A 216 -0.79 15.90 -14.35
CA LEU A 216 -0.38 14.95 -13.32
C LEU A 216 0.87 15.47 -12.60
N TRP A 217 0.83 15.39 -11.28
CA TRP A 217 2.01 15.56 -10.43
C TRP A 217 2.47 14.19 -9.94
N GLU A 218 3.73 13.88 -10.17
CA GLU A 218 4.35 12.61 -9.80
C GLU A 218 5.39 12.86 -8.71
N TYR A 219 5.12 12.39 -7.50
CA TYR A 219 6.02 12.53 -6.35
C TYR A 219 6.75 11.20 -6.15
N ARG A 220 8.00 11.11 -6.64
CA ARG A 220 8.84 9.93 -6.43
C ARG A 220 9.19 9.85 -4.94
N LEU A 221 8.90 8.70 -4.33
CA LEU A 221 9.13 8.46 -2.93
C LEU A 221 10.51 7.85 -2.71
N ASN A 222 11.16 8.21 -1.60
CA ASN A 222 12.46 7.67 -1.18
C ASN A 222 12.34 6.30 -0.49
N LEU A 223 11.39 5.46 -0.92
CA LEU A 223 11.26 4.09 -0.46
C LEU A 223 12.34 3.22 -1.11
N SER A 224 12.95 2.34 -0.31
CA SER A 224 13.85 1.29 -0.81
C SER A 224 13.07 0.20 -1.56
N PRO A 225 13.73 -0.60 -2.43
CA PRO A 225 13.10 -1.75 -3.06
C PRO A 225 12.48 -2.73 -2.06
N GLU A 226 13.11 -2.91 -0.90
CA GLU A 226 12.59 -3.76 0.17
C GLU A 226 11.30 -3.19 0.81
N GLU A 227 11.23 -1.87 1.01
CA GLU A 227 10.02 -1.18 1.51
C GLU A 227 8.88 -1.22 0.47
N THR A 228 9.19 -0.93 -0.80
CA THR A 228 8.21 -1.06 -1.89
C THR A 228 7.73 -2.50 -2.05
N GLY A 229 8.65 -3.47 -1.98
CA GLY A 229 8.33 -4.89 -2.02
C GLY A 229 7.36 -5.28 -0.89
N ARG A 230 7.68 -4.90 0.36
CA ARG A 230 6.85 -5.14 1.55
C ARG A 230 5.41 -4.65 1.39
N MET A 231 5.24 -3.45 0.83
CA MET A 231 3.90 -2.94 0.51
C MET A 231 3.17 -3.83 -0.50
N VAL A 232 3.85 -4.22 -1.58
CA VAL A 232 3.28 -5.06 -2.64
C VAL A 232 2.96 -6.47 -2.16
N GLU A 233 3.74 -7.04 -1.21
CA GLU A 233 3.39 -8.28 -0.53
C GLU A 233 2.01 -8.18 0.13
N HIS A 234 1.73 -7.07 0.81
CA HIS A 234 0.45 -6.88 1.47
C HIS A 234 -0.71 -6.59 0.49
N VAL A 235 -0.43 -5.92 -0.64
CA VAL A 235 -1.41 -5.75 -1.72
C VAL A 235 -1.91 -7.10 -2.25
N TRP A 236 -1.06 -8.13 -2.27
CA TRP A 236 -1.48 -9.49 -2.59
C TRP A 236 -2.48 -10.05 -1.58
N GLU A 237 -2.26 -9.83 -0.28
CA GLU A 237 -3.18 -10.28 0.79
C GLU A 237 -4.55 -9.60 0.71
N LEU A 238 -4.59 -8.39 0.13
CA LEU A 238 -5.81 -7.60 -0.06
C LEU A 238 -6.52 -7.89 -1.39
N LYS A 239 -6.02 -8.82 -2.20
CA LYS A 239 -6.61 -9.16 -3.50
C LYS A 239 -8.03 -9.69 -3.29
N GLN A 240 -9.01 -8.97 -3.87
CA GLN A 240 -10.45 -9.27 -3.76
C GLN A 240 -11.05 -9.12 -2.34
N VAL A 241 -10.31 -8.53 -1.40
CA VAL A 241 -10.79 -8.25 -0.04
C VAL A 241 -11.62 -6.96 -0.06
N ARG A 242 -12.85 -7.05 0.47
CA ARG A 242 -13.82 -5.95 0.51
C ARG A 242 -13.66 -5.09 1.76
N PHE A 243 -13.77 -3.77 1.54
CA PHE A 243 -13.84 -2.73 2.56
C PHE A 243 -15.17 -1.95 2.39
N ASP A 244 -15.79 -1.50 3.47
CA ASP A 244 -16.92 -0.57 3.43
C ASP A 244 -16.44 0.77 2.83
N TYR A 245 -16.99 1.20 1.69
CA TYR A 245 -16.53 2.42 1.02
C TYR A 245 -17.35 3.65 1.43
N PHE A 246 -16.88 4.42 2.41
CA PHE A 246 -17.43 5.75 2.69
C PHE A 246 -16.65 6.83 1.94
N PHE A 247 -17.28 7.51 0.97
CA PHE A 247 -16.62 8.52 0.11
C PHE A 247 -15.95 9.67 0.87
N PHE A 248 -16.43 10.02 2.06
CA PHE A 248 -15.86 11.08 2.87
C PHE A 248 -14.81 10.57 3.86
N ASP A 249 -15.00 9.40 4.48
CA ASP A 249 -14.17 9.01 5.62
C ASP A 249 -13.00 8.09 5.21
N GLU A 250 -13.20 7.23 4.21
CA GLU A 250 -12.29 6.13 3.84
C GLU A 250 -11.95 6.13 2.34
N ASN A 251 -11.62 7.32 1.83
CA ASN A 251 -11.39 7.49 0.40
C ASN A 251 -10.05 6.88 -0.05
N CYS A 252 -9.89 6.76 -1.38
CA CYS A 252 -8.69 6.22 -2.03
C CYS A 252 -7.38 6.79 -1.49
N SER A 253 -7.34 8.08 -1.17
CA SER A 253 -6.10 8.72 -0.74
C SER A 253 -5.71 8.33 0.69
N TYR A 254 -6.68 8.09 1.58
CA TYR A 254 -6.43 7.58 2.93
C TYR A 254 -5.86 6.16 2.90
N ARG A 255 -6.52 5.26 2.15
CA ARG A 255 -6.13 3.85 2.03
C ARG A 255 -4.73 3.65 1.46
N LEU A 256 -4.25 4.57 0.63
CA LEU A 256 -2.87 4.54 0.13
C LEU A 256 -1.85 4.97 1.19
N LEU A 257 -2.21 5.80 2.17
CA LEU A 257 -1.33 6.15 3.28
C LEU A 257 -1.09 4.93 4.20
N GLU A 258 -2.13 4.14 4.48
CA GLU A 258 -2.01 2.89 5.24
C GLU A 258 -0.99 1.93 4.58
N LEU A 259 -1.01 1.83 3.26
CA LEU A 259 -0.04 1.02 2.52
C LEU A 259 1.39 1.57 2.61
N LEU A 260 1.58 2.89 2.68
CA LEU A 260 2.90 3.50 2.89
C LEU A 260 3.42 3.24 4.31
N GLU A 261 2.55 3.23 5.31
CA GLU A 261 2.90 2.84 6.69
C GLU A 261 3.35 1.38 6.78
N ILE A 262 2.73 0.50 5.99
CA ILE A 262 3.18 -0.88 5.81
C ILE A 262 4.52 -0.94 5.06
N ALA A 263 4.72 -0.09 4.04
CA ALA A 263 5.99 -0.04 3.31
C ALA A 263 7.17 0.29 4.24
N ARG A 264 7.02 1.34 5.08
CA ARG A 264 8.03 1.82 6.02
C ARG A 264 7.47 1.87 7.44
N PRO A 265 7.66 0.80 8.24
CA PRO A 265 7.18 0.76 9.61
C PRO A 265 7.71 1.94 10.45
N GLY A 266 6.83 2.58 11.22
CA GLY A 266 7.17 3.68 12.12
C GLY A 266 6.98 5.07 11.52
N ILE A 267 6.48 5.19 10.30
CA ILE A 267 5.87 6.45 9.83
C ILE A 267 4.40 6.47 10.25
N GLU A 268 3.89 7.67 10.53
CA GLU A 268 2.50 7.92 10.93
C GLU A 268 1.93 8.95 9.94
N LEU A 269 1.12 8.49 8.99
CA LEU A 269 0.51 9.29 7.93
C LEU A 269 -1.00 9.43 8.10
N THR A 270 -1.64 8.43 8.70
CA THR A 270 -3.11 8.33 8.83
C THR A 270 -3.67 9.11 10.02
N GLU A 271 -2.90 9.27 11.11
CA GLU A 271 -3.34 9.94 12.35
C GLU A 271 -3.84 11.38 12.14
N HIS A 272 -3.42 12.02 11.04
CA HIS A 272 -3.74 13.40 10.73
C HIS A 272 -5.14 13.55 10.10
N PHE A 273 -5.82 12.44 9.81
CA PHE A 273 -7.08 12.38 9.07
C PHE A 273 -8.21 11.66 9.82
N PRO A 274 -8.65 12.14 11.00
CA PRO A 274 -9.65 11.44 11.83
C PRO A 274 -11.09 11.48 11.26
N ILE A 275 -11.33 12.20 10.16
CA ILE A 275 -12.67 12.40 9.58
C ILE A 275 -12.64 12.25 8.06
N THR A 276 -11.72 12.90 7.35
CA THR A 276 -11.65 12.82 5.88
C THR A 276 -10.24 13.17 5.42
N ALA A 277 -9.67 12.35 4.54
CA ALA A 277 -8.39 12.66 3.90
C ALA A 277 -8.60 13.39 2.57
N ILE A 278 -8.43 14.71 2.53
CA ILE A 278 -8.46 15.42 1.25
C ILE A 278 -7.18 15.05 0.46
N PRO A 279 -7.26 14.69 -0.84
CA PRO A 279 -6.10 14.24 -1.63
C PRO A 279 -4.89 15.18 -1.60
N THR A 280 -5.11 16.49 -1.55
CA THR A 280 -4.00 17.46 -1.42
C THR A 280 -3.32 17.41 -0.06
N ASP A 281 -4.08 17.07 0.99
CA ASP A 281 -3.55 16.96 2.34
C ASP A 281 -2.79 15.64 2.52
N THR A 282 -3.17 14.56 1.82
CA THR A 282 -2.38 13.31 1.83
C THR A 282 -1.01 13.49 1.17
N VAL A 283 -0.94 14.23 0.05
CA VAL A 283 0.34 14.63 -0.55
C VAL A 283 1.16 15.48 0.43
N ARG A 284 0.52 16.37 1.20
CA ARG A 284 1.20 17.16 2.23
C ARG A 284 1.73 16.26 3.36
N ALA A 285 0.95 15.31 3.85
CA ALA A 285 1.39 14.36 4.88
C ALA A 285 2.62 13.56 4.44
N VAL A 286 2.62 13.05 3.20
CA VAL A 286 3.77 12.35 2.59
C VAL A 286 5.00 13.25 2.47
N LYS A 287 4.80 14.53 2.13
CA LYS A 287 5.87 15.53 2.09
C LYS A 287 6.44 15.81 3.49
N ASP A 288 5.57 16.05 4.48
CA ASP A 288 5.94 16.42 5.84
C ASP A 288 6.63 15.26 6.57
N ALA A 289 6.28 14.02 6.24
CA ALA A 289 6.98 12.80 6.65
C ALA A 289 8.34 12.60 5.95
N GLY A 290 8.75 13.51 5.05
CA GLY A 290 10.05 13.48 4.39
C GLY A 290 10.20 12.34 3.38
N LEU A 291 9.10 11.82 2.83
CA LEU A 291 9.12 10.69 1.91
C LEU A 291 9.43 11.09 0.46
N ILE A 292 9.31 12.37 0.10
CA ILE A 292 9.43 12.81 -1.30
C ILE A 292 10.91 13.05 -1.65
N GLU A 293 11.41 12.30 -2.64
CA GLU A 293 12.74 12.48 -3.23
C GLU A 293 12.73 13.51 -4.36
N ARG A 294 11.77 13.38 -5.29
CA ARG A 294 11.68 14.21 -6.50
C ARG A 294 10.22 14.45 -6.89
N ILE A 295 9.96 15.57 -7.53
CA ILE A 295 8.65 15.94 -8.06
C ILE A 295 8.77 16.14 -9.56
N ASP A 296 7.99 15.39 -10.33
CA ASP A 296 7.90 15.46 -11.78
C ASP A 296 6.49 15.96 -12.17
N TYR A 297 6.40 16.85 -13.17
CA TYR A 297 5.14 17.38 -13.69
C TYR A 297 4.90 16.87 -15.11
N ARG A 298 3.71 16.32 -15.34
CA ARG A 298 3.29 15.83 -16.65
C ARG A 298 2.07 16.65 -17.12
N PRO A 299 2.23 17.50 -18.16
CA PRO A 299 1.14 18.34 -18.62
C PRO A 299 0.03 17.51 -19.27
N SER A 300 -1.20 18.03 -19.22
CA SER A 300 -2.33 17.50 -19.95
C SER A 300 -2.15 17.63 -21.46
N ARG A 301 -2.90 16.82 -22.23
CA ARG A 301 -2.92 16.92 -23.69
C ARG A 301 -3.35 18.31 -24.16
N GLU A 302 -4.33 18.91 -23.49
CA GLU A 302 -4.76 20.29 -23.75
C GLU A 302 -3.61 21.27 -23.52
N ARG A 303 -2.90 21.17 -22.40
CA ARG A 303 -1.79 22.05 -22.06
C ARG A 303 -0.62 21.89 -23.04
N GLU A 304 -0.33 20.67 -23.49
CA GLU A 304 0.63 20.40 -24.56
C GLU A 304 0.21 21.06 -25.88
N LEU A 305 -1.07 20.95 -26.27
CA LEU A 305 -1.59 21.55 -27.50
C LEU A 305 -1.55 23.08 -27.43
N LEU A 306 -1.97 23.68 -26.32
CA LEU A 306 -1.90 25.12 -26.09
C LEU A 306 -0.45 25.63 -26.12
N GLY A 307 0.48 24.90 -25.50
CA GLY A 307 1.90 25.23 -25.54
C GLY A 307 2.48 25.15 -26.96
N ARG A 308 2.10 24.14 -27.75
CA ARG A 308 2.49 24.05 -29.17
C ARG A 308 1.87 25.14 -30.03
N ALA A 309 0.69 25.62 -29.67
CA ALA A 309 0.00 26.69 -30.36
C ALA A 309 0.54 28.09 -30.00
N GLU A 310 1.19 28.27 -28.84
CA GLU A 310 1.72 29.56 -28.38
C GLU A 310 2.53 30.32 -29.45
N PRO A 311 3.55 29.72 -30.10
CA PRO A 311 4.38 30.42 -31.09
C PRO A 311 3.67 30.72 -32.43
N LEU A 312 2.47 30.18 -32.67
CA LEU A 312 1.72 30.38 -33.91
C LEU A 312 1.12 31.79 -33.99
N GLY A 313 1.16 32.39 -35.18
CA GLY A 313 0.49 33.65 -35.49
C GLY A 313 -1.04 33.53 -35.48
N ALA A 314 -1.74 34.67 -35.47
CA ALA A 314 -3.20 34.69 -35.43
C ALA A 314 -3.87 33.96 -36.61
N ALA A 315 -3.28 34.07 -37.80
CA ALA A 315 -3.75 33.35 -38.99
C ALA A 315 -3.54 31.84 -38.85
N GLU A 316 -2.40 31.39 -38.32
CA GLU A 316 -2.10 29.97 -38.16
C GLU A 316 -2.98 29.33 -37.07
N LYS A 317 -3.24 30.05 -35.97
CA LYS A 317 -4.17 29.60 -34.91
C LYS A 317 -5.59 29.36 -35.43
N ALA A 318 -6.06 30.20 -36.36
CA ALA A 318 -7.38 30.06 -36.97
C ALA A 318 -7.51 28.82 -37.89
N TRP A 319 -6.41 28.17 -38.27
CA TRP A 319 -6.43 26.96 -39.10
C TRP A 319 -6.35 25.67 -38.28
N VAL A 320 -5.93 25.75 -37.01
CA VAL A 320 -5.58 24.59 -36.18
C VAL A 320 -6.50 24.40 -34.96
N LEU A 321 -7.18 25.47 -34.50
CA LEU A 321 -8.19 25.46 -33.44
C LEU A 321 -9.61 25.39 -34.00
#